data_AF-A0A8T4G623-F1
#
_entry.id   AF-A0A8T4G623-F1
#
_cell.length_a   1.000
_cell.length_b   1.000
_cell.length_c   1.000
_cell.angle_alpha   90.00
_cell.angle_beta   90.00
_cell.angle_gamma   90.00
#
_symmetry.space_group_name_H-M   'P 1'
#
loop_
_entity.id
_entity.type
_entity.pdbx_description
1 polymer ?
#
loop_
_entity_poly.entity_id
_entity_poly.type
_entity_poly.pdbx_seq_one_letter_code
_entity_poly.pdbx_strand_id
1 'polypeptide(L)'
;MKSAEISRKIQENIPIKFDKFPKLKHGIPYEFYKWDRDKEGRLCLYYFVTGGENVHQKRVVMNELVAAIMRFLETGRFNREDFRELCPVTSRDGDCGFTVIGRIMEYLFDAEYEGRGKGFRKKF
;
A
#
# COMPACT_ATOMS: atom_id res chain seq x y z
N MET A 1 -18.15 -0.89 2.35
CA MET A 1 -17.47 -2.20 2.23
C MET A 1 -16.88 -2.55 3.57
N LYS A 2 -17.05 -3.78 4.05
CA LYS A 2 -16.56 -4.21 5.37
C LYS A 2 -15.07 -4.53 5.31
N SER A 3 -14.39 -4.47 6.46
CA SER A 3 -12.96 -4.79 6.59
C SER A 3 -12.58 -6.16 6.00
N ALA A 4 -13.38 -7.20 6.26
CA ALA A 4 -13.15 -8.54 5.73
C ALA A 4 -13.21 -8.60 4.18
N GLU A 5 -14.10 -7.82 3.57
CA GLU A 5 -14.22 -7.75 2.10
C GLU A 5 -13.01 -7.06 1.48
N ILE A 6 -12.51 -6.00 2.13
CA ILE A 6 -11.27 -5.31 1.74
C ILE A 6 -10.09 -6.28 1.80
N SER A 7 -9.89 -6.94 2.95
CA SER A 7 -8.79 -7.89 3.14
C SER A 7 -8.81 -8.99 2.08
N ARG A 8 -9.98 -9.61 1.86
CA ARG A 8 -10.15 -10.66 0.85
C ARG A 8 -9.80 -10.15 -0.55
N LYS A 9 -10.37 -9.01 -0.96
CA LYS A 9 -10.10 -8.42 -2.27
C LYS A 9 -8.62 -8.14 -2.48
N ILE A 10 -7.90 -7.69 -1.44
CA ILE A 10 -6.46 -7.46 -1.52
C ILE A 10 -5.71 -8.79 -1.71
N GLN A 11 -5.96 -9.80 -0.86
CA GLN A 11 -5.22 -11.07 -0.91
C GLN A 11 -5.49 -11.89 -2.17
N GLU A 12 -6.70 -11.83 -2.73
CA GLU A 12 -7.05 -12.51 -3.98
C GLU A 12 -6.40 -11.87 -5.21
N ASN A 13 -5.97 -10.60 -5.12
CA ASN A 13 -5.39 -9.86 -6.24
C ASN A 13 -3.89 -9.62 -6.08
N ILE A 14 -3.34 -9.56 -4.87
CA ILE A 14 -1.92 -9.26 -4.62
C ILE A 14 -1.35 -10.38 -3.77
N PRO A 15 -0.17 -10.94 -4.09
CA PRO A 15 0.62 -10.70 -5.30
C PRO A 15 0.13 -11.45 -6.55
N ILE A 16 -1.00 -12.18 -6.48
CA ILE A 16 -1.38 -13.17 -7.50
C ILE A 16 -1.64 -12.56 -8.89
N LYS A 17 -2.46 -11.51 -8.95
CA LYS A 17 -2.85 -10.83 -10.20
C LYS A 17 -2.03 -9.57 -10.45
N PHE A 18 -1.60 -8.91 -9.37
CA PHE A 18 -0.72 -7.77 -9.39
C PHE A 18 0.50 -8.09 -8.54
N ASP A 19 1.56 -8.54 -9.19
CA ASP A 19 2.86 -8.85 -8.59
C ASP A 19 3.82 -7.66 -8.66
N LYS A 20 3.53 -6.67 -9.51
CA LYS A 20 4.34 -5.45 -9.66
C LYS A 20 3.47 -4.22 -9.76
N PHE A 21 3.90 -3.13 -9.12
CA PHE A 21 3.33 -1.80 -9.36
C PHE A 21 4.37 -0.80 -9.86
N PRO A 22 4.05 -0.02 -10.91
CA PRO A 22 4.93 1.06 -11.36
C PRO A 22 5.21 2.06 -10.24
N LYS A 23 6.44 2.58 -10.16
CA LYS A 23 6.74 3.74 -9.31
C LYS A 23 5.88 4.95 -9.73
N LEU A 24 5.57 5.86 -8.81
CA LEU A 24 4.73 7.05 -9.10
C LEU A 24 5.37 8.04 -10.09
N LYS A 25 6.68 7.96 -10.32
CA LYS A 25 7.41 8.78 -11.29
C LYS A 25 8.10 7.91 -12.32
N HIS A 26 9.34 7.50 -12.00
CA HIS A 26 10.23 6.70 -12.85
C HIS A 26 11.04 5.73 -11.97
N GLY A 27 11.51 4.63 -12.56
CA GLY A 27 12.38 3.64 -11.91
C GLY A 27 11.77 2.23 -11.87
N ILE A 28 12.54 1.28 -11.35
CA ILE A 28 12.14 -0.13 -11.24
C ILE A 28 10.86 -0.23 -10.39
N PRO A 29 9.82 -0.95 -10.86
CA PRO A 29 8.59 -1.19 -10.13
C PRO A 29 8.80 -1.72 -8.70
N TYR A 30 7.80 -1.52 -7.85
CA TYR A 30 7.70 -2.27 -6.60
C TYR A 30 7.30 -3.70 -6.94
N GLU A 31 8.05 -4.69 -6.47
CA GLU A 31 7.73 -6.10 -6.68
C GLU A 31 7.14 -6.69 -5.41
N PHE A 32 5.88 -7.10 -5.44
CA PHE A 32 5.27 -7.83 -4.35
C PHE A 32 5.76 -9.25 -4.33
N TYR A 33 6.09 -9.71 -3.13
CA TYR A 33 6.71 -11.01 -2.95
C TYR A 33 5.75 -12.03 -2.36
N LYS A 34 5.30 -11.80 -1.12
CA LYS A 34 4.44 -12.76 -0.41
C LYS A 34 3.65 -12.13 0.71
N TRP A 35 2.61 -12.84 1.12
CA TRP A 35 2.01 -12.66 2.43
C TRP A 35 2.71 -13.54 3.45
N ASP A 36 3.11 -12.97 4.58
CA ASP A 36 3.67 -13.73 5.70
C ASP A 36 3.43 -13.00 7.02
N ARG A 37 3.62 -13.68 8.15
CA ARG A 37 3.58 -13.05 9.46
C ARG A 37 4.95 -12.50 9.81
N ASP A 38 4.95 -11.31 10.43
CA ASP A 38 6.18 -10.78 11.00
C ASP A 38 6.51 -11.42 12.36
N LYS A 39 7.63 -10.98 12.96
CA LYS A 39 8.08 -11.46 14.27
C LYS A 39 7.09 -11.23 15.43
N GLU A 40 6.16 -10.29 15.27
CA GLU A 40 5.09 -10.00 16.25
C GLU A 40 3.78 -10.70 15.87
N GLY A 41 3.79 -11.60 14.87
CA GLY A 41 2.64 -12.36 14.41
C GLY A 41 1.68 -11.58 13.48
N ARG A 42 2.03 -10.36 13.05
CA ARG A 42 1.16 -9.52 12.20
C ARG A 42 1.22 -9.98 10.75
N LEU A 43 0.07 -10.16 10.11
CA LEU A 43 0.02 -10.47 8.68
C LEU A 43 0.50 -9.27 7.87
N CYS A 44 1.48 -9.49 6.99
CA CYS A 44 2.16 -8.46 6.23
C CYS A 44 2.29 -8.85 4.74
N LEU A 45 2.15 -7.87 3.87
CA LEU A 45 2.55 -7.95 2.47
C LEU A 45 4.02 -7.56 2.36
N TYR A 46 4.89 -8.50 2.02
CA TYR A 46 6.29 -8.24 1.76
C TYR A 46 6.51 -7.84 0.30
N TYR A 47 7.36 -6.85 0.08
CA TYR A 47 7.69 -6.32 -1.24
C TYR A 47 9.14 -5.85 -1.30
N PHE A 48 9.68 -5.78 -2.52
CA PHE A 48 11.03 -5.31 -2.77
C PHE A 48 11.03 -3.87 -3.31
N VAL A 49 11.98 -3.08 -2.81
CA VAL A 49 12.28 -1.73 -3.30
C VAL A 49 13.74 -1.70 -3.73
N THR A 50 13.99 -1.20 -4.94
CA THR A 50 15.34 -0.89 -5.39
C THR A 50 15.73 0.54 -4.98
N GLY A 51 16.89 0.67 -4.34
CA GLY A 51 17.54 1.93 -4.00
C GLY A 51 18.98 1.92 -4.50
N GLY A 52 19.22 2.48 -5.69
CA GLY A 52 20.52 2.35 -6.36
C GLY A 52 20.77 0.90 -6.78
N GLU A 53 21.94 0.36 -6.45
CA GLU A 53 22.33 -1.03 -6.74
C GLU A 53 21.74 -2.06 -5.76
N ASN A 54 21.15 -1.61 -4.65
CA ASN A 54 20.68 -2.50 -3.58
C ASN A 54 19.17 -2.75 -3.63
N VAL A 55 18.79 -4.01 -3.36
CA VAL A 55 17.40 -4.44 -3.20
C VAL A 55 17.08 -4.55 -1.71
N HIS A 56 16.05 -3.85 -1.27
CA HIS A 56 15.58 -3.88 0.11
C HIS A 56 14.19 -4.52 0.19
N GLN A 57 14.04 -5.52 1.06
CA GLN A 57 12.73 -6.06 1.41
C GLN A 57 12.07 -5.18 2.46
N LYS A 58 10.80 -4.84 2.21
CA LYS A 58 9.95 -4.05 3.11
C LYS A 58 8.58 -4.72 3.23
N ARG A 59 7.71 -4.14 4.05
CA ARG A 59 6.39 -4.71 4.34
C ARG A 59 5.31 -3.65 4.51
N VAL A 60 4.09 -4.05 4.22
CA VAL A 60 2.86 -3.33 4.56
C VAL A 60 2.03 -4.23 5.48
N VAL A 61 1.65 -3.73 6.65
CA VAL A 61 0.83 -4.50 7.60
C VAL A 61 -0.62 -4.55 7.12
N MET A 62 -1.23 -5.74 7.08
CA MET A 62 -2.57 -5.94 6.52
C MET A 62 -3.62 -5.07 7.21
N ASN A 63 -3.66 -5.05 8.54
CA ASN A 63 -4.68 -4.29 9.28
C ASN A 63 -4.55 -2.78 9.04
N GLU A 64 -3.32 -2.27 8.90
CA GLU A 64 -3.04 -0.87 8.59
C GLU A 64 -3.47 -0.51 7.17
N LEU A 65 -3.16 -1.39 6.20
CA LEU A 65 -3.62 -1.26 4.82
C LEU A 65 -5.15 -1.24 4.72
N VAL A 66 -5.84 -2.12 5.45
CA VAL A 66 -7.30 -2.14 5.51
C VAL A 66 -7.84 -0.84 6.09
N ALA A 67 -7.27 -0.36 7.20
CA ALA A 67 -7.67 0.91 7.82
C ALA A 67 -7.48 2.10 6.86
N ALA A 68 -6.34 2.15 6.16
CA ALA A 68 -6.07 3.18 5.14
C ALA A 68 -7.10 3.15 3.99
N ILE A 69 -7.44 1.97 3.49
CA ILE A 69 -8.46 1.81 2.44
C ILE A 69 -9.85 2.18 2.95
N MET A 70 -10.20 1.82 4.18
CA MET A 70 -11.47 2.25 4.78
C MET A 70 -11.54 3.78 4.85
N ARG A 71 -10.51 4.44 5.39
CA ARG A 71 -10.42 5.91 5.42
C ARG A 71 -10.61 6.50 4.03
N PHE A 72 -9.91 5.97 3.02
CA PHE A 72 -10.05 6.41 1.64
C PHE A 72 -11.48 6.22 1.07
N LEU A 73 -12.11 5.07 1.33
CA LEU A 73 -13.46 4.80 0.86
C LEU A 73 -14.51 5.69 1.53
N GLU A 74 -14.28 6.08 2.78
CA GLU A 74 -15.16 6.97 3.56
C GLU A 74 -15.01 8.43 3.13
N THR A 75 -13.78 8.94 3.07
CA THR A 75 -13.51 10.38 2.85
C THR A 75 -13.30 10.74 1.37
N GLY A 76 -13.00 9.73 0.54
CA GLY A 76 -12.55 9.92 -0.83
C GLY A 76 -11.11 10.42 -0.96
N ARG A 77 -10.34 10.47 0.14
CA ARG A 77 -8.96 10.96 0.17
C ARG A 77 -8.05 10.10 1.06
N PHE A 78 -6.78 10.04 0.68
CA PHE A 78 -5.72 9.45 1.51
C PHE A 78 -4.40 10.20 1.30
N ASN A 79 -3.92 10.85 2.36
CA ASN A 79 -2.70 11.66 2.33
C ASN A 79 -1.62 11.10 3.28
N ARG A 80 -0.50 11.83 3.43
CA ARG A 80 0.63 11.40 4.27
C ARG A 80 0.34 11.47 5.76
N GLU A 81 -0.58 12.34 6.18
CA GLU A 81 -1.01 12.44 7.57
C GLU A 81 -1.85 11.20 7.92
N ASP A 82 -2.83 10.85 7.08
CA ASP A 82 -3.60 9.60 7.20
C ASP A 82 -2.67 8.38 7.27
N PHE A 83 -1.63 8.33 6.42
CA PHE A 83 -0.67 7.23 6.43
C PHE A 83 0.12 7.13 7.73
N ARG A 84 0.59 8.25 8.29
CA ARG A 84 1.35 8.24 9.54
C ARG A 84 0.46 7.88 10.73
N GLU A 85 -0.80 8.33 10.72
CA GLU A 85 -1.81 8.03 11.74
C GLU A 85 -2.21 6.54 11.70
N LEU A 86 -2.61 6.05 10.53
CA LEU A 86 -3.25 4.74 10.38
C LEU A 86 -2.26 3.60 10.14
N CYS A 87 -1.04 3.90 9.70
CA CYS A 87 -0.02 2.91 9.36
C CYS A 87 1.29 3.10 10.16
N PRO A 88 1.26 3.11 11.51
CA PRO A 88 2.43 3.41 12.32
C PRO A 88 3.55 2.37 12.21
N VAL A 89 3.25 1.10 11.92
CA VAL A 89 4.26 0.06 11.74
C VAL A 89 4.84 0.12 10.33
N THR A 90 3.98 0.20 9.31
CA THR A 90 4.42 0.31 7.91
C THR A 90 5.25 1.57 7.67
N SER A 91 4.86 2.70 8.29
CA SER A 91 5.57 3.98 8.13
C SER A 91 6.96 3.99 8.77
N ARG A 92 7.23 3.15 9.78
CA ARG A 92 8.58 3.00 10.37
C ARG A 92 9.59 2.43 9.37
N ASP A 93 9.13 1.62 8.42
CA ASP A 93 9.97 1.08 7.34
C ASP A 93 10.19 2.12 6.21
N GLY A 94 9.61 3.32 6.34
CA GLY A 94 9.81 4.51 5.51
C GLY A 94 8.63 4.85 4.59
N ASP A 95 8.75 6.00 3.93
CA ASP A 95 7.69 6.60 3.11
C ASP A 95 7.29 5.80 1.86
N CYS A 96 8.05 4.79 1.45
CA CYS A 96 7.68 3.93 0.32
C CYS A 96 6.39 3.14 0.60
N GLY A 97 6.07 2.86 1.87
CA GLY A 97 4.82 2.22 2.25
C GLY A 97 3.60 3.04 1.81
N PHE A 98 3.67 4.36 1.94
CA PHE A 98 2.63 5.28 1.47
C PHE A 98 2.36 5.09 -0.03
N THR A 99 3.42 5.03 -0.83
CA THR A 99 3.31 4.84 -2.27
C THR A 99 2.72 3.48 -2.63
N VAL A 100 3.15 2.41 -1.96
CA VAL A 100 2.63 1.06 -2.20
C VAL A 100 1.14 0.99 -1.86
N ILE A 101 0.73 1.48 -0.69
CA ILE A 101 -0.69 1.54 -0.30
C ILE A 101 -1.49 2.33 -1.33
N GLY A 102 -0.99 3.49 -1.75
CA GLY A 102 -1.63 4.30 -2.77
C GLY A 102 -1.78 3.60 -4.12
N ARG A 103 -0.77 2.86 -4.58
CA ARG A 103 -0.90 2.04 -5.80
C ARG A 103 -1.95 0.94 -5.61
N ILE A 104 -2.02 0.30 -4.45
CA ILE A 104 -3.10 -0.67 -4.14
C ILE A 104 -4.47 0.03 -4.28
N MET A 105 -4.61 1.25 -3.77
CA MET A 105 -5.83 2.05 -3.92
C MET A 105 -6.16 2.37 -5.38
N GLU A 106 -5.18 2.74 -6.20
CA GLU A 106 -5.40 3.06 -7.61
C GLU A 106 -5.86 1.85 -8.42
N TYR A 107 -5.28 0.68 -8.17
CA TYR A 107 -5.56 -0.54 -8.94
C TYR A 107 -6.83 -1.27 -8.48
N LEU A 108 -7.18 -1.19 -7.19
CA LEU A 108 -8.29 -1.98 -6.63
C LEU A 108 -9.51 -1.14 -6.21
N PHE A 109 -9.36 0.17 -6.03
CA PHE A 109 -10.35 1.03 -5.37
C PHE A 109 -10.56 2.37 -6.08
N ASP A 110 -10.23 2.47 -7.37
CA ASP A 110 -10.50 3.65 -8.21
C ASP A 110 -9.89 4.95 -7.67
N ALA A 111 -8.72 4.85 -7.04
CA ALA A 111 -7.96 6.04 -6.66
C ALA A 111 -7.19 6.64 -7.85
N GLU A 112 -6.84 7.91 -7.70
CA GLU A 112 -5.97 8.69 -8.58
C GLU A 112 -4.94 9.43 -7.74
N TYR A 113 -3.67 9.30 -8.11
CA TYR A 113 -2.59 10.08 -7.50
C TYR A 113 -2.64 11.57 -7.90
N GLU A 114 -2.81 12.46 -6.92
CA GLU A 114 -2.92 13.91 -7.13
C GLU A 114 -1.57 14.64 -7.18
N GLY A 115 -0.46 13.91 -7.11
CA GLY A 115 0.88 14.48 -7.16
C GLY A 115 1.54 14.64 -5.78
N ARG A 116 2.78 15.17 -5.81
CA ARG A 116 3.66 15.21 -4.65
C ARG A 116 3.06 16.12 -3.57
N GLY A 117 2.83 15.56 -2.38
CA GLY A 117 2.34 16.29 -1.21
C GLY A 117 0.81 16.28 -1.05
N LYS A 118 0.04 15.91 -2.09
CA LYS A 118 -1.43 15.87 -2.03
C LYS A 118 -1.97 14.48 -1.66
N GLY A 119 -1.38 13.43 -2.23
CA GLY A 119 -1.77 12.04 -1.97
C GLY A 119 -2.71 11.49 -3.03
N PHE A 120 -3.78 10.81 -2.61
CA PHE A 120 -4.70 10.10 -3.49
C PHE A 120 -6.14 10.56 -3.27
N ARG A 121 -6.91 10.64 -4.36
CA ARG A 121 -8.35 10.93 -4.33
C ARG A 121 -9.14 9.88 -5.11
N LYS A 122 -10.46 9.81 -4.92
CA LYS A 122 -11.35 9.03 -5.80
C LYS A 122 -11.35 9.61 -7.23
N LYS A 123 -11.33 8.71 -8.22
CA LYS A 123 -11.69 9.03 -9.60
C LYS A 123 -13.20 9.31 -9.63
N PHE A 124 -13.57 10.43 -10.21
CA PHE A 124 -14.96 10.80 -10.47
C PHE A 124 -15.39 10.29 -11.83
#